data_AF-A0A5D2V6F1-F1
#
_entry.id   AF-A0A5D2V6F1-F1
#
_cell.length_a   1.000
_cell.length_b   1.000
_cell.length_c   1.000
_cell.angle_alpha   90.00
_cell.angle_beta   90.00
_cell.angle_gamma   90.00
#
_symmetry.space_group_name_H-M   'P 1'
#
loop_
_entity.id
_entity.type
_entity.pdbx_description
1 polymer ?
#
loop_
_entity_poly.entity_id
_entity_poly.type
_entity_poly.pdbx_seq_one_letter_code
_entity_poly.pdbx_strand_id
1 'polypeptide(L)'
;MLDLLDLPKLSALIMKDAGIGSATTSTLASSATFSHLKEFKIVDCSSMKTLLPHWLLPNLQNLEEIHVRACSQLVEILGAETSEVEEKGSDVLIKFHLPKLRELSFSELPNLKSICSKSGVMVCDSLQLIQVFGYCDKLKRIPPFVPLVGNGQPFAYAPPSLTIRSWKEWWELLEWDDHPNFKNVLRFNPFAG
;
A
#
# COMPACT_ATOMS: atom_id res chain seq x y z
N MET A 1 16.85 -5.18 -3.58
CA MET A 1 16.46 -4.09 -2.67
C MET A 1 16.59 -2.78 -3.43
N LEU A 2 15.67 -1.84 -3.25
CA LEU A 2 15.69 -0.49 -3.79
C LEU A 2 15.57 0.48 -2.62
N ASP A 3 16.58 1.34 -2.45
CA ASP A 3 16.64 2.31 -1.36
C ASP A 3 16.65 3.73 -1.93
N LEU A 4 15.71 4.55 -1.50
CA LEU A 4 15.60 5.96 -1.85
C LEU A 4 15.79 6.80 -0.58
N LEU A 5 16.95 7.44 -0.45
CA LEU A 5 17.36 8.11 0.79
C LEU A 5 17.67 9.58 0.51
N ASP A 6 17.08 10.48 1.29
CA ASP A 6 17.35 11.92 1.26
C ASP A 6 17.25 12.52 -0.17
N LEU A 7 16.12 12.22 -0.83
CA LEU A 7 15.80 12.76 -2.15
C LEU A 7 14.67 13.79 -1.99
N PRO A 8 14.96 15.03 -1.54
CA PRO A 8 13.94 16.02 -1.19
C PRO A 8 13.10 16.47 -2.38
N LYS A 9 13.59 16.27 -3.62
CA LYS A 9 12.88 16.59 -4.87
C LYS A 9 12.19 15.39 -5.51
N LEU A 10 12.33 14.18 -4.97
CA LEU A 10 11.66 13.00 -5.51
C LEU A 10 10.15 13.12 -5.27
N SER A 11 9.39 13.28 -6.35
CA SER A 11 7.94 13.49 -6.30
C SER A 11 7.14 12.35 -6.92
N ALA A 12 7.75 11.52 -7.77
CA ALA A 12 7.11 10.41 -8.44
C ALA A 12 8.13 9.35 -8.88
N LEU A 13 7.71 8.09 -8.89
CA LEU A 13 8.39 7.01 -9.60
C LEU A 13 7.91 7.00 -11.06
N ILE A 14 8.83 6.89 -12.00
CA ILE A 14 8.51 6.88 -13.43
C ILE A 14 9.22 5.68 -14.05
N MET A 15 8.46 4.83 -14.73
CA MET A 15 9.00 3.76 -15.56
C MET A 15 8.95 4.24 -17.01
N LYS A 16 10.11 4.40 -17.64
CA LYS A 16 10.20 4.72 -19.08
C LYS A 16 10.28 3.41 -19.84
N ASP A 17 9.31 3.16 -20.71
CA ASP A 17 9.39 2.06 -21.67
C ASP A 17 10.53 2.35 -22.65
N ALA A 18 11.43 1.38 -22.82
CA ALA A 18 12.39 1.40 -23.92
C ALA A 18 11.66 0.90 -25.17
N GLY A 19 11.03 1.84 -25.87
CA GLY A 19 10.01 1.60 -26.89
C GLY A 19 10.26 0.43 -27.83
N ILE A 20 9.19 -0.32 -28.08
CA ILE A 20 8.89 -0.81 -29.44
C ILE A 20 7.83 0.14 -29.98
N GLY A 21 8.23 0.98 -30.95
CA GLY A 21 7.27 1.82 -31.66
C GLY A 21 6.30 0.96 -32.46
N SER A 22 5.01 1.01 -32.15
CA SER A 22 3.89 0.97 -33.09
C SER A 22 2.58 0.80 -32.32
N ALA A 23 1.54 1.45 -32.82
CA ALA A 23 0.20 1.45 -32.27
C ALA A 23 -0.40 0.05 -32.07
N THR A 24 -1.30 0.00 -31.08
CA THR A 24 -2.39 -0.95 -30.79
C THR A 24 -2.23 -1.83 -29.56
N THR A 25 -3.29 -1.77 -28.74
CA THR A 25 -3.66 -2.63 -27.62
C THR A 25 -2.80 -2.55 -26.36
N SER A 26 -3.41 -1.95 -25.34
CA SER A 26 -3.21 -2.23 -23.92
C SER A 26 -2.87 -3.70 -23.72
N THR A 27 -1.59 -3.97 -23.56
CA THR A 27 -1.09 -5.17 -22.91
C THR A 27 -0.06 -4.64 -21.93
N LEU A 28 -0.41 -4.70 -20.65
CA LEU A 28 0.52 -4.62 -19.53
C LEU A 28 1.56 -5.72 -19.70
N ALA A 29 2.50 -5.55 -20.62
CA ALA A 29 3.69 -6.38 -20.65
C ALA A 29 4.41 -6.05 -19.35
N SER A 30 4.38 -6.98 -18.39
CA SER A 30 5.16 -6.88 -17.18
C SER A 30 6.60 -6.65 -17.60
N SER A 31 7.09 -5.43 -17.44
CA SER A 31 8.50 -5.17 -17.60
C SER A 31 9.18 -5.91 -16.46
N ALA A 32 9.97 -6.93 -16.75
CA ALA A 32 10.68 -7.69 -15.73
C ALA A 32 11.69 -6.84 -14.93
N THR A 33 11.77 -5.52 -15.20
CA THR A 33 12.63 -4.52 -14.57
C THR A 33 12.68 -4.63 -13.06
N PHE A 34 11.53 -4.79 -12.39
CA PHE A 34 11.48 -4.94 -10.92
C PHE A 34 11.08 -6.34 -10.45
N SER A 35 11.13 -7.34 -11.34
CA SER A 35 10.73 -8.72 -11.03
C SER A 35 11.58 -9.38 -9.94
N HIS A 36 12.81 -8.91 -9.70
CA HIS A 36 13.66 -9.40 -8.60
C HIS A 36 13.61 -8.51 -7.35
N LEU A 37 12.84 -7.43 -7.38
CA LEU A 37 12.76 -6.50 -6.26
C LEU A 37 11.94 -7.13 -5.13
N LYS A 38 12.60 -7.34 -3.99
CA LYS A 38 12.01 -7.91 -2.77
C LYS A 38 11.78 -6.90 -1.66
N GLU A 39 12.55 -5.83 -1.63
CA GLU A 39 12.48 -4.82 -0.57
C GLU A 39 12.52 -3.45 -1.21
N PHE A 40 11.60 -2.58 -0.79
CA PHE A 40 11.57 -1.18 -1.18
C PHE A 40 11.56 -0.30 0.07
N LYS A 41 12.63 0.46 0.25
CA LYS A 41 12.81 1.39 1.35
C LYS A 41 12.88 2.83 0.85
N ILE A 42 12.19 3.72 1.55
CA ILE A 42 12.28 5.16 1.32
C ILE A 42 12.40 5.92 2.64
N VAL A 43 13.34 6.86 2.69
CA VAL A 43 13.65 7.65 3.88
C VAL A 43 13.87 9.12 3.48
N ASP A 44 13.30 10.05 4.23
CA ASP A 44 13.51 11.51 4.08
C ASP A 44 13.15 12.09 2.69
N CYS A 45 12.23 11.44 1.95
CA CYS A 45 11.79 11.90 0.63
C CYS A 45 10.48 12.70 0.70
N SER A 46 10.59 13.98 1.06
CA SER A 46 9.44 14.82 1.44
C SER A 46 8.67 15.49 0.30
N SER A 47 8.91 15.20 -0.98
CA SER A 47 8.11 15.74 -2.12
C SER A 47 7.08 14.77 -2.69
N MET A 48 7.11 13.51 -2.27
CA MET A 48 6.26 12.47 -2.83
C MET A 48 4.92 12.39 -2.10
N LYS A 49 3.82 12.32 -2.86
CA LYS A 49 2.44 12.22 -2.31
C LYS A 49 1.88 10.80 -2.32
N THR A 50 2.30 10.00 -3.30
CA THR A 50 1.91 8.60 -3.48
C THR A 50 3.17 7.79 -3.77
N LEU A 51 3.42 6.71 -3.01
CA LEU A 51 4.65 5.91 -3.16
C LEU A 51 4.59 4.98 -4.39
N LEU A 52 3.57 4.14 -4.45
CA LEU A 52 3.39 3.10 -5.44
C LEU A 52 2.08 3.34 -6.19
N PRO A 53 2.12 3.95 -7.38
CA PRO A 53 0.94 4.06 -8.22
C PRO A 53 0.53 2.67 -8.75
N HIS A 54 -0.78 2.48 -8.98
CA HIS A 54 -1.35 1.19 -9.36
C HIS A 54 -0.67 0.53 -10.57
N TRP A 55 -0.31 1.32 -11.60
CA TRP A 55 0.36 0.84 -12.82
C TRP A 55 1.72 0.17 -12.57
N LEU A 56 2.38 0.45 -11.44
CA LEU A 56 3.69 -0.11 -11.13
C LEU A 56 3.60 -1.52 -10.52
N LEU A 57 2.46 -1.86 -9.88
CA LEU A 57 2.30 -3.12 -9.15
C LEU A 57 2.55 -4.39 -9.96
N PRO A 58 2.16 -4.51 -11.25
CA PRO A 58 2.49 -5.68 -12.06
C PRO A 58 3.99 -5.98 -12.16
N ASN A 59 4.86 -4.98 -11.95
CA ASN A 59 6.31 -5.16 -11.97
C ASN A 59 6.88 -5.54 -10.59
N LEU A 60 6.06 -5.50 -9.53
CA LEU A 60 6.43 -5.68 -8.12
C LEU A 60 5.90 -6.99 -7.52
N GLN A 61 5.63 -8.01 -8.35
CA GLN A 61 5.02 -9.27 -7.89
C GLN A 61 5.89 -10.10 -6.94
N ASN A 62 7.19 -9.79 -6.83
CA ASN A 62 8.11 -10.41 -5.88
C ASN A 62 8.47 -9.51 -4.70
N LEU A 63 7.81 -8.36 -4.54
CA LEU A 63 8.05 -7.45 -3.43
C LEU A 63 7.52 -8.08 -2.13
N GLU A 64 8.41 -8.19 -1.15
CA GLU A 64 8.19 -8.79 0.16
C GLU A 64 8.05 -7.72 1.24
N GLU A 65 8.75 -6.59 1.13
CA GLU A 65 8.83 -5.60 2.21
C GLU A 65 8.77 -4.16 1.69
N ILE A 66 8.02 -3.30 2.38
CA ILE A 66 7.98 -1.85 2.14
C ILE A 66 8.25 -1.11 3.45
N HIS A 67 9.30 -0.30 3.46
CA HIS A 67 9.74 0.49 4.60
C HIS A 67 9.69 1.98 4.24
N VAL A 68 8.87 2.77 4.93
CA VAL A 68 8.71 4.21 4.65
C VAL A 68 8.95 5.01 5.93
N ARG A 69 9.93 5.93 5.87
CA ARG A 69 10.29 6.76 7.00
C ARG A 69 10.41 8.24 6.63
N ALA A 70 9.93 9.14 7.47
CA ALA A 70 10.17 10.59 7.39
C ALA A 70 9.80 11.24 6.04
N CYS A 71 8.81 10.69 5.34
CA CYS A 71 8.30 11.22 4.08
C CYS A 71 7.08 12.12 4.35
N SER A 72 7.33 13.38 4.68
CA SER A 72 6.31 14.27 5.26
C SER A 72 5.14 14.61 4.34
N GLN A 73 5.29 14.60 3.01
CA GLN A 73 4.19 14.89 2.07
C GLN A 73 3.42 13.63 1.62
N LEU A 74 3.83 12.45 2.06
CA LEU A 74 3.19 11.20 1.65
C LEU A 74 1.78 11.11 2.23
N VAL A 75 0.78 10.92 1.36
CA VAL A 75 -0.64 10.85 1.73
C VAL A 75 -1.17 9.42 1.66
N GLU A 76 -0.64 8.63 0.73
CA GLU A 76 -1.00 7.23 0.53
C GLU A 76 0.21 6.41 0.06
N ILE A 77 0.22 5.11 0.40
CA ILE A 77 1.27 4.19 -0.06
C ILE A 77 0.94 3.67 -1.45
N LEU A 78 -0.29 3.19 -1.65
CA LEU A 78 -0.79 2.57 -2.88
C LEU A 78 -1.86 3.47 -3.51
N GLY A 79 -1.52 4.17 -4.60
CA GLY A 79 -2.41 5.14 -5.23
C GLY A 79 -3.15 4.59 -6.43
N ALA A 80 -4.41 5.01 -6.59
CA ALA A 80 -5.17 4.82 -7.83
C ALA A 80 -4.59 5.72 -8.92
N GLU A 81 -4.70 5.30 -10.17
CA GLU A 81 -4.21 6.09 -11.30
C GLU A 81 -4.95 7.43 -11.42
N THR A 82 -4.20 8.50 -11.67
CA THR A 82 -4.70 9.89 -11.73
C THR A 82 -5.51 10.21 -12.99
N SER A 83 -5.80 9.23 -13.86
CA SER A 83 -6.44 9.50 -15.17
C SER A 83 -7.65 8.63 -15.51
N GLU A 84 -7.99 7.60 -14.73
CA GLU A 84 -9.13 6.72 -15.07
C GLU A 84 -10.36 6.91 -14.16
N VAL A 85 -10.23 7.64 -13.05
CA VAL A 85 -11.30 7.73 -12.03
C VAL A 85 -12.15 9.00 -12.16
N GLU A 86 -11.77 9.97 -13.00
CA GLU A 86 -12.60 11.17 -13.21
C GLU A 86 -13.76 10.95 -14.20
N GLU A 87 -13.77 9.86 -14.98
CA GLU A 87 -14.78 9.67 -16.04
C GLU A 87 -15.78 8.52 -15.83
N LYS A 88 -15.62 7.70 -14.79
CA LYS A 88 -16.60 6.64 -14.47
C LYS A 88 -17.11 6.79 -13.06
N GLY A 89 -18.31 7.36 -12.95
CA GLY A 89 -19.10 7.23 -11.74
C GLY A 89 -19.27 5.76 -11.33
N SER A 90 -19.51 5.56 -10.03
CA SER A 90 -19.92 4.33 -9.33
C SER A 90 -18.83 3.31 -8.96
N ASP A 91 -18.71 3.06 -7.64
CA ASP A 91 -18.52 1.77 -6.95
C ASP A 91 -17.45 0.74 -7.41
N VAL A 92 -16.56 1.06 -8.34
CA VAL A 92 -15.52 0.10 -8.74
C VAL A 92 -14.41 0.03 -7.69
N LEU A 93 -14.31 -1.12 -7.01
CA LEU A 93 -13.22 -1.45 -6.10
C LEU A 93 -11.91 -1.64 -6.87
N ILE A 94 -10.85 -0.95 -6.43
CA ILE A 94 -9.50 -1.04 -7.02
C ILE A 94 -8.70 -2.07 -6.23
N LYS A 95 -8.25 -3.14 -6.89
CA LYS A 95 -7.50 -4.23 -6.25
C LYS A 95 -6.00 -3.98 -6.32
N PHE A 96 -5.35 -3.78 -5.19
CA PHE A 96 -3.89 -3.69 -5.12
C PHE A 96 -3.30 -5.08 -4.87
N HIS A 97 -2.72 -5.68 -5.91
CA HIS A 97 -2.24 -7.06 -5.91
C HIS A 97 -0.72 -7.13 -5.66
N LEU A 98 -0.33 -7.54 -4.45
CA LEU A 98 1.07 -7.74 -4.04
C LEU A 98 1.18 -9.10 -3.31
N PRO A 99 1.28 -10.21 -4.07
CA PRO A 99 1.02 -11.55 -3.54
C PRO A 99 2.11 -12.06 -2.58
N LYS A 100 3.32 -11.49 -2.66
CA LYS A 100 4.45 -11.85 -1.80
C LYS A 100 4.74 -10.83 -0.70
N LEU A 101 3.95 -9.76 -0.58
CA LEU A 101 4.18 -8.74 0.44
C LEU A 101 3.95 -9.35 1.82
N ARG A 102 4.94 -9.21 2.70
CA ARG A 102 5.00 -9.74 4.06
C ARG A 102 5.00 -8.63 5.10
N GLU A 103 5.64 -7.50 4.80
CA GLU A 103 5.82 -6.43 5.77
C GLU A 103 5.56 -5.03 5.19
N LEU A 104 4.85 -4.23 5.98
CA LEU A 104 4.69 -2.80 5.81
C LEU A 104 5.16 -2.09 7.09
N SER A 105 6.14 -1.20 6.97
CA SER A 105 6.69 -0.45 8.11
C SER A 105 6.64 1.04 7.84
N PHE A 106 5.97 1.78 8.72
CA PHE A 106 5.69 3.21 8.57
C PHE A 106 6.16 4.00 9.78
N SER A 107 6.95 5.05 9.54
CA SER A 107 7.45 5.91 10.62
C SER A 107 7.61 7.37 10.22
N GLU A 108 7.25 8.29 11.12
CA GLU A 108 7.36 9.73 10.89
C GLU A 108 6.66 10.20 9.61
N LEU A 109 5.40 9.81 9.44
CA LEU A 109 4.57 10.13 8.26
C LEU A 109 3.37 11.00 8.67
N PRO A 110 3.57 12.29 8.99
CA PRO A 110 2.54 13.16 9.57
C PRO A 110 1.35 13.46 8.65
N ASN A 111 1.46 13.17 7.34
CA ASN A 111 0.39 13.38 6.36
C ASN A 111 -0.19 12.09 5.75
N LEU A 112 0.32 10.92 6.14
CA LEU A 112 -0.19 9.65 5.63
C LEU A 112 -1.60 9.45 6.15
N LYS A 113 -2.58 9.27 5.25
CA LYS A 113 -4.00 9.13 5.60
C LYS A 113 -4.50 7.69 5.53
N SER A 114 -3.99 6.93 4.56
CA SER A 114 -4.41 5.56 4.26
C SER A 114 -3.28 4.79 3.61
N ILE A 115 -3.28 3.45 3.73
CA ILE A 115 -2.33 2.59 3.02
C ILE A 115 -2.66 2.56 1.52
N CYS A 116 -3.94 2.56 1.14
CA CYS A 116 -4.34 2.66 -0.25
C CYS A 116 -5.40 3.73 -0.49
N SER A 117 -5.64 4.07 -1.76
CA SER A 117 -6.70 5.00 -2.17
C SER A 117 -8.08 4.60 -1.64
N LYS A 118 -9.02 5.56 -1.59
CA LYS A 118 -10.33 5.42 -0.90
C LYS A 118 -11.15 4.20 -1.34
N SER A 119 -11.11 3.84 -2.62
CA SER A 119 -11.82 2.68 -3.18
C SER A 119 -10.93 1.43 -3.28
N GLY A 120 -9.79 1.44 -2.60
CA GLY A 120 -8.77 0.41 -2.67
C GLY A 120 -9.01 -0.75 -1.72
N VAL A 121 -8.74 -1.95 -2.20
CA VAL A 121 -8.68 -3.18 -1.40
C VAL A 121 -7.34 -3.87 -1.63
N MET A 122 -6.78 -4.49 -0.59
CA MET A 122 -5.51 -5.21 -0.72
C MET A 122 -5.73 -6.70 -0.97
N VAL A 123 -4.99 -7.25 -1.91
CA VAL A 123 -4.96 -8.68 -2.22
C VAL A 123 -3.55 -9.19 -1.92
N CYS A 124 -3.35 -9.65 -0.68
CA CYS A 124 -2.03 -10.00 -0.13
C CYS A 124 -2.13 -11.00 1.03
N ASP A 125 -2.39 -12.28 0.74
CA ASP A 125 -2.52 -13.32 1.77
C ASP A 125 -1.19 -13.60 2.51
N SER A 126 -0.06 -13.20 1.92
CA SER A 126 1.29 -13.33 2.51
C SER A 126 1.60 -12.29 3.59
N LEU A 127 0.75 -11.27 3.77
CA LEU A 127 1.04 -10.16 4.69
C LEU A 127 1.04 -10.64 6.14
N GLN A 128 2.16 -10.43 6.82
CA GLN A 128 2.44 -10.91 8.18
C GLN A 128 2.48 -9.75 9.17
N LEU A 129 2.99 -8.59 8.77
CA LEU A 129 3.22 -7.48 9.67
C LEU A 129 2.86 -6.13 9.04
N ILE A 130 2.07 -5.34 9.78
CA ILE A 130 1.97 -3.89 9.58
C ILE A 130 2.49 -3.25 10.85
N GLN A 131 3.53 -2.44 10.74
CA GLN A 131 4.11 -1.71 11.85
C GLN A 131 3.99 -0.21 11.63
N VAL A 132 3.45 0.50 12.62
CA VAL A 132 3.29 1.96 12.61
C VAL A 132 3.91 2.51 13.89
N PHE A 133 4.92 3.38 13.78
CA PHE A 133 5.58 3.98 14.95
C PHE A 133 6.03 5.42 14.69
N GLY A 134 6.27 6.20 15.75
CA GLY A 134 6.55 7.64 15.61
C GLY A 134 5.31 8.44 15.19
N TYR A 135 5.51 9.61 14.58
CA TYR A 135 4.41 10.54 14.24
C TYR A 135 3.66 10.13 12.97
N CYS A 136 2.59 9.34 13.12
CA CYS A 136 1.72 8.85 12.04
C CYS A 136 0.22 9.11 12.32
N ASP A 137 -0.12 10.19 13.04
CA ASP A 137 -1.44 10.42 13.64
C ASP A 137 -2.60 10.59 12.64
N LYS A 138 -2.29 10.91 11.38
CA LYS A 138 -3.30 11.02 10.31
C LYS A 138 -3.63 9.69 9.65
N LEU A 139 -2.83 8.64 9.88
CA LEU A 139 -3.09 7.32 9.34
C LEU A 139 -4.21 6.71 10.18
N LYS A 140 -5.43 6.85 9.70
CA LYS A 140 -6.62 6.41 10.43
C LYS A 140 -7.32 5.21 9.81
N ARG A 141 -6.92 4.80 8.61
CA ARG A 141 -7.59 3.72 7.88
C ARG A 141 -6.62 2.65 7.46
N ILE A 142 -6.96 1.41 7.81
CA ILE A 142 -6.35 0.20 7.26
C ILE A 142 -7.32 -0.32 6.20
N PRO A 143 -6.85 -0.57 4.97
CA PRO A 143 -7.73 -0.99 3.89
C PRO A 143 -8.27 -2.40 4.12
N PRO A 144 -9.45 -2.71 3.59
CA PRO A 144 -9.98 -4.06 3.61
C PRO A 144 -9.09 -5.00 2.79
N PHE A 145 -9.04 -6.25 3.23
CA PHE A 145 -8.34 -7.32 2.52
C PHE A 145 -9.34 -8.20 1.77
N VAL A 146 -8.95 -8.67 0.59
CA VAL A 146 -9.70 -9.64 -0.20
C VAL A 146 -8.79 -10.86 -0.43
N PRO A 147 -9.29 -12.10 -0.25
CA PRO A 147 -8.51 -13.30 -0.46
C PRO A 147 -8.04 -13.44 -1.92
N LEU A 148 -6.86 -14.03 -2.13
CA LEU A 148 -6.33 -14.30 -3.49
C LEU A 148 -7.22 -15.28 -4.27
N VAL A 149 -7.81 -16.26 -3.60
CA VAL A 149 -8.67 -17.29 -4.21
C VAL A 149 -10.12 -17.04 -3.75
N GLY A 150 -10.97 -16.65 -4.71
CA GLY A 150 -12.33 -16.19 -4.45
C GLY A 150 -13.26 -17.30 -3.98
N ASN A 151 -13.28 -17.57 -2.68
CA ASN A 151 -14.14 -18.59 -2.08
C ASN A 151 -15.25 -17.95 -1.24
N GLY A 152 -16.07 -17.07 -1.82
CA GLY A 152 -17.32 -16.57 -1.21
C GLY A 152 -17.24 -16.18 0.28
N GLN A 153 -16.06 -15.71 0.73
CA GLN A 153 -15.75 -15.54 2.15
C GLN A 153 -16.53 -14.34 2.73
N PRO A 154 -16.80 -14.34 4.06
CA PRO A 154 -17.65 -13.34 4.69
C PRO A 154 -17.07 -11.93 4.53
N PHE A 155 -17.96 -10.94 4.66
CA PHE A 155 -17.73 -9.50 4.46
C PHE A 155 -16.53 -8.86 5.21
N ALA A 156 -15.81 -9.60 6.06
CA ALA A 156 -14.57 -9.17 6.70
C ALA A 156 -13.52 -10.30 6.64
N TYR A 157 -12.51 -10.14 5.79
CA TYR A 157 -11.36 -11.04 5.66
C TYR A 157 -10.08 -10.34 6.14
N ALA A 158 -9.19 -11.08 6.81
CA ALA A 158 -7.84 -10.64 7.13
C ALA A 158 -6.85 -11.75 6.79
N PRO A 159 -5.62 -11.44 6.32
CA PRO A 159 -4.60 -12.44 6.08
C PRO A 159 -4.32 -13.26 7.36
N PRO A 160 -4.22 -14.61 7.29
CA PRO A 160 -4.24 -15.46 8.49
C PRO A 160 -3.12 -15.19 9.51
N SER A 161 -1.98 -14.70 9.02
CA SER A 161 -0.78 -14.44 9.84
C SER A 161 -0.58 -12.95 10.15
N LEU A 162 -1.50 -12.08 9.72
CA LEU A 162 -1.35 -10.64 9.88
C LEU A 162 -1.37 -10.25 11.37
N THR A 163 -0.33 -9.54 11.78
CA THR A 163 -0.24 -8.84 13.05
C THR A 163 0.00 -7.36 12.80
N ILE A 164 -0.74 -6.51 13.48
CA ILE A 164 -0.57 -5.06 13.44
C ILE A 164 0.12 -4.63 14.74
N ARG A 165 1.22 -3.89 14.62
CA ARG A 165 1.99 -3.38 15.75
C ARG A 165 2.05 -1.87 15.72
N SER A 166 1.58 -1.24 16.79
CA SER A 166 1.57 0.21 16.96
C SER A 166 1.40 0.58 18.44
N TRP A 167 1.33 1.87 18.74
CA TRP A 167 0.86 2.37 20.04
C TRP A 167 -0.64 2.12 20.20
N LYS A 168 -1.08 1.91 21.45
CA LYS A 168 -2.49 1.58 21.75
C LYS A 168 -3.41 2.74 21.40
N GLU A 169 -2.96 3.96 21.65
CA GLU A 169 -3.67 5.22 21.36
C GLU A 169 -4.00 5.32 19.88
N TRP A 170 -3.04 5.00 19.01
CA TRP A 170 -3.25 4.99 17.57
C TRP A 170 -4.29 3.94 17.15
N TRP A 171 -4.22 2.73 17.73
CA TRP A 171 -5.15 1.65 17.43
C TRP A 171 -6.61 1.99 17.77
N GLU A 172 -6.83 2.71 18.87
CA GLU A 172 -8.18 3.14 19.26
C GLU A 172 -8.71 4.33 18.45
N LEU A 173 -7.84 5.10 17.78
CA LEU A 173 -8.20 6.21 16.90
C LEU A 173 -8.46 5.80 15.45
N LEU A 174 -8.26 4.53 15.10
CA LEU A 174 -8.55 4.02 13.76
C LEU A 174 -10.05 4.15 13.44
N GLU A 175 -10.31 4.69 12.26
CA GLU A 175 -11.64 4.82 11.65
C GLU A 175 -11.92 3.56 10.85
N TRP A 176 -13.02 2.88 11.16
CA TRP A 176 -13.48 1.68 10.48
C TRP A 176 -14.74 2.03 9.71
N ASP A 177 -14.82 1.66 8.44
CA ASP A 177 -16.05 1.85 7.65
C ASP A 177 -17.20 0.99 8.21
N ASP A 178 -18.39 1.03 7.58
CA ASP A 178 -19.63 0.33 7.96
C ASP A 178 -19.53 -1.22 8.02
N HIS A 179 -18.32 -1.78 8.05
CA HIS A 179 -17.99 -3.14 8.42
C HIS A 179 -17.51 -3.22 9.88
N PRO A 180 -18.43 -3.15 10.87
CA PRO A 180 -18.10 -3.07 12.31
C PRO A 180 -17.28 -4.27 12.83
N ASN A 181 -17.22 -5.37 12.08
CA ASN A 181 -16.48 -6.56 12.45
C ASN A 181 -15.04 -6.62 11.91
N PHE A 182 -14.62 -5.69 11.04
CA PHE A 182 -13.28 -5.75 10.44
C PHE A 182 -12.16 -5.56 11.48
N LYS A 183 -12.35 -4.68 12.47
CA LYS A 183 -11.43 -4.54 13.61
C LYS A 183 -11.25 -5.87 14.37
N ASN A 184 -12.31 -6.67 14.47
CA ASN A 184 -12.32 -7.90 15.28
C ASN A 184 -11.55 -9.07 14.65
N VAL A 185 -11.34 -9.06 13.33
CA VAL A 185 -10.58 -10.11 12.63
C VAL A 185 -9.07 -9.82 12.59
N LEU A 186 -8.66 -8.61 13.00
CA LEU A 186 -7.27 -8.19 12.99
C LEU A 186 -6.60 -8.50 14.34
N ARG A 187 -5.37 -9.01 14.29
CA ARG A 187 -4.55 -9.22 15.48
C ARG A 187 -3.72 -7.98 15.75
N PHE A 188 -3.96 -7.33 16.89
CA PHE A 188 -3.19 -6.17 17.32
C PHE A 188 -2.22 -6.55 18.46
N ASN A 189 -0.96 -6.13 18.34
CA ASN A 189 0.09 -6.33 19.34
C ASN A 189 0.77 -4.98 19.65
N PRO A 190 0.39 -4.30 20.76
CA PRO A 190 0.89 -2.97 21.05
C PRO A 190 2.40 -2.97 21.35
N PHE A 191 3.06 -1.82 21.15
CA PHE A 191 4.41 -1.65 21.69
C PHE A 191 4.38 -1.61 23.22
N ALA A 192 5.42 -2.17 23.84
CA ALA A 192 5.62 -2.00 25.28
C ALA A 192 5.96 -0.53 25.57
N GLY A 193 5.28 0.04 26.57
CA GLY A 193 5.55 1.39 27.07
C GLY A 193 6.74 1.44 28.01
#